data_AF-A0A5B2VMA9-F1
#
_entry.id   AF-A0A5B2VMA9-F1
#
_cell.length_a   1.000
_cell.length_b   1.000
_cell.length_c   1.000
_cell.angle_alpha   90.00
_cell.angle_beta   90.00
_cell.angle_gamma   90.00
#
_symmetry.space_group_name_H-M   'P 1'
#
loop_
_entity.id
_entity.type
_entity.pdbx_description
1 polymer ?
#
loop_
_entity_poly.entity_id
_entity_poly.type
_entity_poly.pdbx_seq_one_letter_code
_entity_poly.pdbx_strand_id
1 'polypeptide(L)'
;MKWRYGRRTRVKSINARLPVILSSSRLLRNKFCYRFIIFKRIDDNTTVSWLMDPKFLHYATGPIAIKMAVAIGIGMLVGMERMWSHKETGIRTFSIVALLGMLAAVIGENFIIACLVGVFLLVVISNVRSLMMDRTTEITTSAALIANYLLGVLVGLGHIFTPVAGAIVMTMLLAWKEELNRFAGGLQPSEIRSAILLGLIGFVIYPLIPDKYIDPWQLFNPNDAWLGIIAIAGIGFANYVLLRMFSTKGLYLSAIFGGLVNSSATVAELGARAQATGQAGKIKTLSLLTTEAMFARNLLLILLFSEKSLAAALLPILVMSLVAGFWIWRDNFKKDTTTEDASISLALDSPISLKKVLSFGLLFIIVQIGGTLLTRIFGSYGILATGFFGGLVSSASTTAAAATMASHDKITAAVAGSVAVLSSLASTIVNLPIIWRTISDKTIVKTLTFEIITVVAAGVTAVVLDRIFQVSEVLISNIY
;
A
#
# COMPACT_ATOMS: atom_id res chain seq x y z
N MET A 1 32.40 36.47 -30.98
CA MET A 1 32.15 37.73 -31.71
C MET A 1 31.93 38.84 -30.68
N LYS A 2 32.82 39.83 -30.62
CA LYS A 2 32.72 41.04 -29.77
C LYS A 2 31.42 41.79 -30.09
N TRP A 3 30.77 42.42 -29.11
CA TRP A 3 30.33 43.82 -29.21
C TRP A 3 30.16 44.42 -27.80
N ARG A 4 30.62 45.66 -27.69
CA ARG A 4 30.90 46.44 -26.48
C ARG A 4 30.16 47.76 -26.69
N TYR A 5 29.34 48.21 -25.75
CA TYR A 5 28.97 49.63 -25.64
C TYR A 5 28.65 49.97 -24.19
N GLY A 6 29.34 50.98 -23.66
CA GLY A 6 29.03 51.60 -22.37
C GLY A 6 28.68 53.07 -22.56
N ARG A 7 28.06 53.68 -21.55
CA ARG A 7 28.32 55.08 -21.18
C ARG A 7 27.80 55.41 -19.78
N ARG A 8 28.62 56.19 -19.07
CA ARG A 8 28.49 56.77 -17.72
C ARG A 8 27.60 58.02 -17.69
N THR A 9 27.01 58.31 -16.53
CA THR A 9 26.89 59.65 -15.87
C THR A 9 26.51 59.40 -14.39
N ARG A 10 27.42 59.46 -13.40
CA ARG A 10 28.05 60.58 -12.65
C ARG A 10 27.10 61.41 -11.75
N VAL A 11 27.08 61.03 -10.46
CA VAL A 11 27.21 61.79 -9.18
C VAL A 11 26.63 63.22 -9.07
N LYS A 12 25.80 63.44 -8.04
CA LYS A 12 25.86 64.63 -7.17
C LYS A 12 25.35 64.33 -5.76
N SER A 13 26.26 64.42 -4.79
CA SER A 13 26.02 64.46 -3.34
C SER A 13 25.68 65.90 -2.91
N ILE A 14 24.69 66.09 -2.04
CA ILE A 14 24.61 67.24 -1.15
C ILE A 14 24.26 66.73 0.25
N ASN A 15 25.09 67.15 1.20
CA ASN A 15 25.10 66.79 2.60
C ASN A 15 24.45 67.90 3.44
N ALA A 16 24.08 67.55 4.68
CA ALA A 16 23.88 68.40 5.86
C ALA A 16 22.44 68.93 6.13
N ARG A 17 21.80 68.49 7.23
CA ARG A 17 21.97 68.96 8.63
C ARG A 17 20.90 68.32 9.54
N LEU A 18 21.33 67.74 10.67
CA LEU A 18 20.51 67.47 11.86
C LEU A 18 20.13 68.79 12.57
N PRO A 19 19.11 68.76 13.44
CA PRO A 19 19.47 68.78 14.86
C PRO A 19 18.72 67.74 15.72
N VAL A 20 19.49 67.26 16.70
CA VAL A 20 19.09 66.47 17.86
C VAL A 20 18.41 67.40 18.87
N ILE A 21 17.25 67.01 19.41
CA ILE A 21 16.78 67.45 20.74
C ILE A 21 16.31 66.20 21.48
N LEU A 22 17.10 65.81 22.49
CA LEU A 22 16.75 64.88 23.56
C LEU A 22 15.79 65.59 24.53
N SER A 23 14.72 64.91 24.99
CA SER A 23 14.31 64.91 26.41
C SER A 23 13.01 64.12 26.66
N SER A 24 13.03 63.32 27.74
CA SER A 24 11.93 62.80 28.58
C SER A 24 10.91 61.84 27.95
N SER A 25 11.02 60.52 28.11
CA SER A 25 10.75 59.67 29.31
C SER A 25 9.28 59.61 29.75
N ARG A 26 8.66 58.44 29.49
CA ARG A 26 7.60 57.76 30.26
C ARG A 26 6.66 58.63 31.09
N LEU A 27 5.39 58.72 30.67
CA LEU A 27 4.21 58.48 31.52
C LEU A 27 2.94 58.53 30.68
N LEU A 28 1.92 57.79 31.14
CA LEU A 28 0.52 57.76 30.65
C LEU A 28 0.23 56.86 29.44
N ARG A 29 0.49 55.58 29.71
CA ARG A 29 -0.39 54.44 29.40
C ARG A 29 -1.89 54.80 29.65
N ASN A 30 -2.79 54.27 28.82
CA ASN A 30 -4.26 54.39 28.83
C ASN A 30 -4.89 55.60 28.12
N LYS A 31 -5.16 55.43 26.81
CA LYS A 31 -6.43 55.82 26.12
C LYS A 31 -6.28 55.54 24.63
N PHE A 32 -6.53 54.30 24.21
CA PHE A 32 -6.79 53.96 22.81
C PHE A 32 -8.01 53.02 22.77
N CYS A 33 -9.18 53.57 23.04
CA CYS A 33 -10.44 52.93 22.68
C CYS A 33 -10.77 53.33 21.24
N TYR A 34 -10.77 52.32 20.37
CA TYR A 34 -11.17 52.39 18.98
C TYR A 34 -12.61 52.90 18.85
N ARG A 35 -12.80 53.93 18.03
CA ARG A 35 -14.10 54.43 17.58
C ARG A 35 -14.18 54.19 16.07
N PHE A 36 -14.64 53.00 15.69
CA PHE A 36 -15.09 52.72 14.33
C PHE A 36 -16.61 52.91 14.32
N ILE A 37 -17.08 54.03 13.77
CA ILE A 37 -18.51 54.29 13.56
C ILE A 37 -18.77 54.09 12.06
N ILE A 38 -19.56 53.07 11.72
CA ILE A 38 -20.20 52.93 10.41
C ILE A 38 -21.60 53.51 10.55
N PHE A 39 -21.88 54.60 9.83
CA PHE A 39 -23.22 55.20 9.75
C PHE A 39 -24.04 54.42 8.72
N LYS A 40 -25.12 53.76 9.15
CA LYS A 40 -26.26 53.43 8.27
C LYS A 40 -27.54 53.86 8.99
N ARG A 41 -28.12 54.94 8.47
CA ARG A 41 -29.43 55.48 8.84
C ARG A 41 -30.49 54.53 8.28
N ILE A 42 -31.34 53.93 9.12
CA ILE A 42 -32.67 53.37 8.80
C ILE A 42 -33.44 53.23 10.12
N ASP A 43 -34.56 53.95 10.14
CA ASP A 43 -35.84 53.87 10.88
C ASP A 43 -35.95 53.17 12.23
N ASP A 44 -36.56 53.92 13.15
CA ASP A 44 -37.02 53.55 14.47
C ASP A 44 -37.92 52.31 14.45
N ASN A 45 -37.79 51.51 15.52
CA ASN A 45 -38.78 50.54 16.02
C ASN A 45 -38.54 49.02 15.81
N THR A 46 -37.29 48.56 15.84
CA THR A 46 -36.97 47.20 16.29
C THR A 46 -35.75 47.22 17.21
N THR A 47 -35.94 46.84 18.49
CA THR A 47 -34.86 46.60 19.44
C THR A 47 -34.01 45.43 18.97
N VAL A 48 -32.96 45.72 18.20
CA VAL A 48 -31.93 44.73 17.85
C VAL A 48 -31.04 44.54 19.07
N SER A 49 -31.16 43.38 19.72
CA SER A 49 -30.29 42.96 20.82
C SER A 49 -28.87 42.69 20.29
N TRP A 50 -28.05 43.73 20.19
CA TRP A 50 -26.60 43.61 19.98
C TRP A 50 -25.85 43.52 21.31
N LEU A 51 -26.36 42.76 22.29
CA LEU A 51 -25.49 42.29 23.36
C LEU A 51 -24.61 41.20 22.74
N MET A 52 -23.32 41.50 22.56
CA MET A 52 -22.31 40.45 22.46
C MET A 52 -22.59 39.44 23.58
N ASP A 53 -22.84 38.18 23.21
CA ASP A 53 -22.98 37.09 24.17
C ASP A 53 -21.75 37.14 25.09
N PRO A 54 -21.88 37.27 26.42
CA PRO A 54 -20.73 37.34 27.34
C PRO A 54 -19.80 36.11 27.25
N LYS A 55 -20.21 35.05 26.55
CA LYS A 55 -19.34 33.93 26.16
C LYS A 55 -18.25 34.28 25.15
N PHE A 56 -18.34 35.39 24.42
CA PHE A 56 -17.31 35.81 23.45
C PHE A 56 -15.95 36.12 24.09
N LEU A 57 -15.93 36.44 25.40
CA LEU A 57 -14.73 36.82 26.16
C LEU A 57 -14.08 35.66 26.94
N HIS A 58 -14.68 34.47 26.92
CA HIS A 58 -14.16 33.27 27.57
C HIS A 58 -13.97 32.12 26.58
N TYR A 59 -13.27 32.41 25.50
CA TYR A 59 -12.66 31.34 24.72
C TYR A 59 -11.46 30.78 25.48
N ALA A 60 -11.45 29.46 25.71
CA ALA A 60 -10.29 28.77 26.26
C ALA A 60 -9.09 29.00 25.31
N THR A 61 -8.16 29.86 25.71
CA THR A 61 -7.04 30.34 24.89
C THR A 61 -6.09 29.20 24.48
N GLY A 62 -5.90 28.22 25.36
CA GLY A 62 -5.07 27.04 25.09
C GLY A 62 -5.57 26.21 23.90
N PRO A 63 -6.81 25.68 23.94
CA PRO A 63 -7.39 24.90 22.84
C PRO A 63 -7.36 25.59 21.47
N ILE A 64 -7.61 26.90 21.42
CA ILE A 64 -7.60 27.67 20.15
C ILE A 64 -6.18 27.88 19.66
N ALA A 65 -5.22 28.18 20.54
CA ALA A 65 -3.81 28.30 20.16
C ALA A 65 -3.28 26.99 19.56
N ILE A 66 -3.67 25.84 20.12
CA ILE A 66 -3.33 24.52 19.56
C ILE A 66 -3.95 24.34 18.16
N LYS A 67 -5.23 24.64 18.00
CA LYS A 67 -5.91 24.57 16.68
C LYS A 67 -5.24 25.49 15.64
N MET A 68 -4.86 26.71 16.03
CA MET A 68 -4.11 27.63 15.17
C MET A 68 -2.74 27.06 14.78
N ALA A 69 -1.98 26.54 15.74
CA ALA A 69 -0.67 25.94 15.49
C ALA A 69 -0.78 24.74 14.54
N VAL A 70 -1.77 23.87 14.74
CA VAL A 70 -2.03 22.69 13.87
C VAL A 70 -2.45 23.12 12.47
N ALA A 71 -3.37 24.08 12.33
CA ALA A 71 -3.81 24.58 11.02
C ALA A 71 -2.64 25.21 10.24
N ILE A 72 -1.81 26.02 10.91
CA ILE A 72 -0.61 26.60 10.31
C ILE A 72 0.39 25.50 9.93
N GLY A 73 0.62 24.53 10.82
CA GLY A 73 1.52 23.40 10.57
C GLY A 73 1.12 22.57 9.35
N ILE A 74 -0.18 22.28 9.20
CA ILE A 74 -0.74 21.61 8.01
C ILE A 74 -0.46 22.43 6.75
N GLY A 75 -0.79 23.73 6.76
CA GLY A 75 -0.55 24.57 5.60
C GLY A 75 0.94 24.77 5.28
N MET A 76 1.81 24.80 6.28
CA MET A 76 3.26 24.85 6.08
C MET A 76 3.80 23.56 5.46
N LEU A 77 3.36 22.40 5.94
CA LEU A 77 3.76 21.09 5.42
C LEU A 77 3.45 20.98 3.92
N VAL A 78 2.20 21.27 3.54
CA VAL A 78 1.75 21.20 2.15
C VAL A 78 2.44 22.28 1.30
N GLY A 79 2.54 23.50 1.81
CA GLY A 79 3.14 24.61 1.09
C GLY A 79 4.67 24.48 0.91
N MET A 80 5.35 23.71 1.75
CA MET A 80 6.78 23.41 1.62
C MET A 80 7.04 22.52 0.40
N GLU A 81 6.24 21.46 0.24
CA GLU A 81 6.34 20.61 -0.94
C GLU A 81 6.00 21.40 -2.22
N ARG A 82 4.99 22.27 -2.19
CA ARG A 82 4.65 23.12 -3.35
C ARG A 82 5.78 24.07 -3.74
N MET A 83 6.46 24.67 -2.75
CA MET A 83 7.63 25.53 -2.99
C MET A 83 8.82 24.71 -3.56
N TRP A 84 9.06 23.52 -3.05
CA TRP A 84 10.09 22.60 -3.58
C TRP A 84 9.83 22.23 -5.04
N SER A 85 8.57 21.99 -5.39
CA SER A 85 8.10 21.72 -6.75
C SER A 85 8.08 22.95 -7.68
N HIS A 86 8.76 24.04 -7.30
CA HIS A 86 8.91 25.31 -8.06
C HIS A 86 7.57 25.97 -8.42
N LYS A 87 6.55 25.82 -7.56
CA LYS A 87 5.24 26.44 -7.76
C LYS A 87 5.18 27.83 -7.10
N GLU A 88 4.48 28.76 -7.73
CA GLU A 88 4.34 30.14 -7.21
C GLU A 88 3.57 30.21 -5.89
N THR A 89 2.76 29.19 -5.60
CA THR A 89 1.97 29.12 -4.37
C THR A 89 2.80 28.49 -3.25
N GLY A 90 3.45 29.33 -2.45
CA GLY A 90 4.39 28.89 -1.41
C GLY A 90 3.78 28.59 -0.03
N ILE A 91 4.68 28.27 0.91
CA ILE A 91 4.44 27.98 2.34
C ILE A 91 3.45 28.97 2.98
N ARG A 92 3.60 30.27 2.70
CA ARG A 92 2.75 31.32 3.29
C ARG A 92 1.30 31.21 2.84
N THR A 93 1.05 30.98 1.55
CA THR A 93 -0.33 30.93 1.02
C THR A 93 -1.09 29.73 1.58
N PHE A 94 -0.48 28.55 1.59
CA PHE A 94 -1.12 27.36 2.18
C PHE A 94 -1.32 27.49 3.69
N SER A 95 -0.37 28.09 4.43
CA SER A 95 -0.53 28.37 5.87
C SER A 95 -1.71 29.30 6.14
N ILE A 96 -1.83 30.38 5.36
CA ILE A 96 -2.91 31.37 5.51
C ILE A 96 -4.26 30.76 5.15
N VAL A 97 -4.34 29.94 4.09
CA VAL A 97 -5.60 29.30 3.68
C VAL A 97 -6.08 28.24 4.67
N ALA A 98 -5.17 27.44 5.24
CA ALA A 98 -5.53 26.49 6.30
C ALA A 98 -5.98 27.23 7.58
N LEU A 99 -5.29 28.30 7.96
CA LEU A 99 -5.70 29.16 9.07
C LEU A 99 -7.07 29.80 8.82
N LEU A 100 -7.34 30.26 7.60
CA LEU A 100 -8.62 30.83 7.21
C LEU A 100 -9.76 29.82 7.37
N GLY A 101 -9.56 28.56 6.95
CA GLY A 101 -10.54 27.50 7.14
C GLY A 101 -10.83 27.22 8.61
N MET A 102 -9.78 27.18 9.45
CA MET A 102 -9.94 27.00 10.90
C MET A 102 -10.74 28.15 11.53
N LEU A 103 -10.40 29.40 11.19
CA LEU A 103 -11.10 30.58 11.69
C LEU A 103 -12.56 30.62 11.21
N ALA A 104 -12.83 30.28 9.94
CA ALA A 104 -14.18 30.23 9.39
C ALA A 104 -15.07 29.25 10.16
N ALA A 105 -14.54 28.08 10.51
CA ALA A 105 -15.24 27.08 11.30
C ALA A 105 -15.50 27.49 12.75
N VAL A 106 -14.63 28.29 13.36
CA VAL A 106 -14.84 28.85 14.70
C VAL A 106 -15.94 29.92 14.70
N ILE A 107 -16.09 30.68 13.60
CA ILE A 107 -17.10 31.73 13.48
C ILE A 107 -18.49 31.14 13.18
N GLY A 108 -18.59 30.18 12.26
CA GLY A 108 -19.83 29.46 11.98
C GLY A 108 -19.96 28.94 10.55
N GLU A 109 -20.97 28.11 10.30
CA GLU A 109 -21.17 27.38 9.03
C GLU A 109 -21.31 28.29 7.81
N ASN A 110 -22.01 29.43 7.95
CA ASN A 110 -22.15 30.41 6.87
C ASN A 110 -20.80 31.00 6.43
N PHE A 111 -19.87 31.17 7.37
CA PHE A 111 -18.52 31.65 7.08
C PHE A 111 -17.66 30.57 6.42
N ILE A 112 -17.88 29.29 6.74
CA ILE A 112 -17.21 28.17 6.05
C ILE A 112 -17.53 28.22 4.55
N ILE A 113 -18.80 28.41 4.19
CA ILE A 113 -19.23 28.47 2.79
C ILE A 113 -18.71 29.76 2.13
N ALA A 114 -18.85 30.92 2.78
CA ALA A 114 -18.41 32.19 2.22
C ALA A 114 -16.88 32.22 1.96
N CYS A 115 -16.08 31.73 2.91
CA CYS A 115 -14.64 31.64 2.74
C CYS A 115 -14.24 30.57 1.71
N LEU A 116 -14.98 29.46 1.57
CA LEU A 116 -14.76 28.48 0.50
C LEU A 116 -14.95 29.10 -0.89
N VAL A 117 -16.03 29.89 -1.07
CA VAL A 117 -16.25 30.66 -2.31
C VAL A 117 -15.11 31.64 -2.55
N GLY A 118 -14.62 32.32 -1.51
CA GLY A 118 -13.45 33.20 -1.59
C GLY A 118 -12.18 32.47 -2.04
N VAL A 119 -11.90 31.30 -1.48
CA VAL A 119 -10.75 30.46 -1.88
C VAL A 119 -10.92 29.98 -3.33
N PHE A 120 -12.13 29.59 -3.73
CA PHE A 120 -12.42 29.19 -5.10
C PHE A 120 -12.19 30.33 -6.09
N LEU A 121 -12.65 31.55 -5.78
CA LEU A 121 -12.39 32.74 -6.59
C LEU A 121 -10.90 33.05 -6.69
N LEU A 122 -10.16 32.95 -5.59
CA LEU A 122 -8.70 33.13 -5.57
C LEU A 122 -8.03 32.13 -6.52
N VAL A 123 -8.43 30.85 -6.47
CA VAL A 123 -7.94 29.80 -7.36
C VAL A 123 -8.25 30.12 -8.82
N VAL A 124 -9.47 30.54 -9.14
CA VAL A 124 -9.86 30.91 -10.52
C VAL A 124 -9.01 32.08 -11.02
N ILE A 125 -8.89 33.16 -10.24
CA ILE A 125 -8.09 34.33 -10.61
C ILE A 125 -6.62 33.94 -10.82
N SER A 126 -6.07 33.12 -9.93
CA SER A 126 -4.69 32.63 -10.05
C SER A 126 -4.48 31.80 -11.33
N ASN A 127 -5.42 30.93 -11.69
CA ASN A 127 -5.31 30.12 -12.91
C ASN A 127 -5.48 30.97 -14.18
N VAL A 128 -6.44 31.91 -14.20
CA VAL A 128 -6.64 32.82 -15.34
C VAL A 128 -5.37 33.64 -15.59
N ARG A 129 -4.76 34.17 -14.52
CA ARG A 129 -3.48 34.88 -14.63
C ARG A 129 -2.36 33.99 -15.15
N SER A 130 -2.29 32.74 -14.69
CA SER A 130 -1.28 31.77 -15.16
C SER A 130 -1.45 31.45 -16.66
N LEU A 131 -2.70 31.28 -17.12
CA LEU A 131 -3.03 31.07 -18.53
C LEU A 131 -2.69 32.27 -19.41
N MET A 132 -2.95 33.49 -18.92
CA MET A 132 -2.59 34.73 -19.63
C MET A 132 -1.07 34.93 -19.76
N MET A 133 -0.27 34.22 -18.96
CA MET A 133 1.19 34.28 -18.97
C MET A 133 1.84 33.09 -19.69
N ASP A 134 1.08 32.37 -20.53
CA ASP A 134 1.50 31.17 -21.28
C ASP A 134 2.09 30.05 -20.41
N ARG A 135 1.68 29.97 -19.14
CA ARG A 135 2.07 28.89 -18.23
C ARG A 135 1.03 27.79 -18.19
N THR A 136 1.48 26.56 -17.98
CA THR A 136 0.59 25.40 -17.87
C THR A 136 -0.31 25.51 -16.64
N THR A 137 -1.59 25.15 -16.81
CA THR A 137 -2.57 25.20 -15.71
C THR A 137 -2.21 24.21 -14.61
N GLU A 138 -2.12 24.70 -13.38
CA GLU A 138 -1.80 23.87 -12.22
C GLU A 138 -3.05 23.38 -11.51
N ILE A 139 -3.77 22.46 -12.17
CA ILE A 139 -5.01 21.87 -11.66
C ILE A 139 -4.78 21.21 -10.28
N THR A 140 -3.63 20.56 -10.08
CA THR A 140 -3.27 19.92 -8.81
C THR A 140 -2.99 20.92 -7.68
N THR A 141 -2.35 22.07 -7.97
CA THR A 141 -2.11 23.13 -6.97
C THR A 141 -3.44 23.77 -6.54
N SER A 142 -4.35 23.94 -7.50
CA SER A 142 -5.71 24.46 -7.28
C SER A 142 -6.53 23.55 -6.38
N ALA A 143 -6.54 22.25 -6.68
CA ALA A 143 -7.22 21.24 -5.87
C ALA A 143 -6.61 21.14 -4.46
N ALA A 144 -5.28 21.17 -4.34
CA ALA A 144 -4.58 21.14 -3.06
C ALA A 144 -4.92 22.35 -2.18
N LEU A 145 -5.08 23.55 -2.75
CA LEU A 145 -5.43 24.75 -1.99
C LEU A 145 -6.84 24.66 -1.40
N ILE A 146 -7.79 24.13 -2.16
CA ILE A 146 -9.17 23.89 -1.72
C ILE A 146 -9.19 22.79 -0.64
N ALA A 147 -8.50 21.67 -0.86
CA ALA A 147 -8.40 20.60 0.13
C ALA A 147 -7.76 21.10 1.43
N ASN A 148 -6.68 21.89 1.35
CA ASN A 148 -6.00 22.48 2.50
C ASN A 148 -6.90 23.42 3.31
N TYR A 149 -7.79 24.17 2.65
CA TYR A 149 -8.84 24.95 3.34
C TYR A 149 -9.78 24.04 4.14
N LEU A 150 -10.27 22.95 3.54
CA LEU A 150 -11.16 21.98 4.21
C LEU A 150 -10.49 21.28 5.39
N LEU A 151 -9.20 20.95 5.27
CA LEU A 151 -8.42 20.42 6.40
C LEU A 151 -8.35 21.45 7.55
N GLY A 152 -8.18 22.73 7.24
CA GLY A 152 -8.28 23.82 8.22
C GLY A 152 -9.65 23.89 8.90
N VAL A 153 -10.74 23.77 8.14
CA VAL A 153 -12.12 23.72 8.67
C VAL A 153 -12.30 22.59 9.67
N LEU A 154 -11.80 21.38 9.35
CA LEU A 154 -11.86 20.23 10.25
C LEU A 154 -11.11 20.46 11.58
N VAL A 155 -9.97 21.16 11.55
CA VAL A 155 -9.26 21.59 12.76
C VAL A 155 -10.11 22.53 13.61
N GLY A 156 -10.82 23.47 12.97
CA GLY A 156 -11.73 24.37 13.65
C GLY A 156 -12.89 23.64 14.33
N LEU A 157 -13.46 22.63 13.66
CA LEU A 157 -14.51 21.74 14.20
C LEU A 157 -14.04 20.82 15.35
N GLY A 158 -12.73 20.74 15.60
CA GLY A 158 -12.15 19.99 16.72
C GLY A 158 -11.49 18.66 16.36
N HIS A 159 -11.46 18.29 15.08
CA HIS A 159 -10.72 17.11 14.63
C HIS A 159 -9.23 17.47 14.51
N ILE A 160 -8.34 16.74 15.20
CA ILE A 160 -6.88 16.92 15.05
C ILE A 160 -6.27 15.81 14.19
N PHE A 161 -6.63 14.56 14.46
CA PHE A 161 -6.06 13.41 13.73
C PHE A 161 -6.40 13.45 12.24
N THR A 162 -7.69 13.56 11.89
CA THR A 162 -8.16 13.53 10.49
C THR A 162 -7.50 14.58 9.60
N PRO A 163 -7.44 15.88 9.95
CA PRO A 163 -6.82 16.86 9.09
C PRO A 163 -5.29 16.74 9.03
N VAL A 164 -4.62 16.31 10.11
CA VAL A 164 -3.17 16.06 10.08
C VAL A 164 -2.83 14.87 9.19
N ALA A 165 -3.52 13.74 9.36
CA ALA A 165 -3.36 12.56 8.52
C ALA A 165 -3.67 12.88 7.04
N GLY A 166 -4.78 13.59 6.79
CA GLY A 166 -5.16 14.04 5.45
C GLY A 166 -4.10 14.95 4.82
N ALA A 167 -3.52 15.88 5.57
CA ALA A 167 -2.45 16.76 5.11
C ALA A 167 -1.19 15.99 4.75
N ILE A 168 -0.80 15.00 5.56
CA ILE A 168 0.37 14.14 5.29
C ILE A 168 0.13 13.31 4.02
N VAL A 169 -1.02 12.64 3.91
CA VAL A 169 -1.37 11.84 2.72
C VAL A 169 -1.41 12.71 1.47
N MET A 170 -2.05 13.88 1.54
CA MET A 170 -2.07 14.82 0.42
C MET A 170 -0.65 15.27 0.04
N THR A 171 0.20 15.60 1.02
CA THR A 171 1.60 15.99 0.78
C THR A 171 2.41 14.85 0.16
N MET A 172 2.20 13.60 0.58
CA MET A 172 2.83 12.43 -0.04
C MET A 172 2.42 12.26 -1.51
N LEU A 173 1.13 12.39 -1.83
CA LEU A 173 0.63 12.32 -3.21
C LEU A 173 1.22 13.44 -4.08
N LEU A 174 1.35 14.63 -3.50
CA LEU A 174 1.91 15.81 -4.15
C LEU A 174 3.41 15.65 -4.40
N ALA A 175 4.16 15.10 -3.44
CA ALA A 175 5.61 14.85 -3.53
C ALA A 175 5.96 13.75 -4.54
N TRP A 176 5.18 12.66 -4.62
CA TRP A 176 5.42 11.55 -5.56
C TRP A 176 4.81 11.75 -6.94
N LYS A 177 4.42 12.98 -7.31
CA LYS A 177 3.76 13.26 -8.59
C LYS A 177 4.56 12.77 -9.80
N GLU A 178 5.88 12.97 -9.82
CA GLU A 178 6.73 12.59 -10.95
C GLU A 178 6.87 11.06 -11.05
N GLU A 179 7.07 10.39 -9.93
CA GLU A 179 7.13 8.92 -9.85
C GLU A 179 5.81 8.29 -10.28
N LEU A 180 4.69 8.82 -9.79
CA LEU A 180 3.34 8.36 -10.14
C LEU A 180 3.05 8.57 -11.63
N ASN A 181 3.45 9.70 -12.20
CA ASN A 181 3.30 9.97 -13.64
C ASN A 181 4.20 9.08 -14.49
N ARG A 182 5.46 8.86 -14.08
CA ARG A 182 6.38 7.95 -14.78
C ARG A 182 5.89 6.51 -14.71
N PHE A 183 5.36 6.10 -13.56
CA PHE A 183 4.76 4.79 -13.38
C PHE A 183 3.52 4.63 -14.27
N ALA A 184 2.59 5.60 -14.23
CA ALA A 184 1.37 5.60 -15.03
C ALA A 184 1.67 5.64 -16.54
N GLY A 185 2.61 6.48 -16.97
CA GLY A 185 3.05 6.60 -18.36
C GLY A 185 3.77 5.35 -18.88
N GLY A 186 4.29 4.51 -17.97
CA GLY A 186 4.86 3.21 -18.33
C GLY A 186 3.81 2.13 -18.57
N LEU A 187 2.59 2.24 -18.05
CA LEU A 187 1.62 1.14 -18.05
C LEU A 187 1.26 0.67 -19.47
N GLN A 188 1.45 -0.62 -19.71
CA GLN A 188 0.98 -1.32 -20.89
C GLN A 188 -0.55 -1.49 -20.83
N PRO A 189 -1.23 -1.55 -21.98
CA PRO A 189 -2.68 -1.76 -22.03
C PRO A 189 -3.15 -3.03 -21.30
N SER A 190 -2.33 -4.09 -21.27
CA SER A 190 -2.61 -5.33 -20.53
C SER A 190 -2.67 -5.10 -19.03
N GLU A 191 -1.78 -4.28 -18.48
CA GLU A 191 -1.70 -3.97 -17.05
C GLU A 191 -2.87 -3.11 -16.59
N ILE A 192 -3.25 -2.12 -17.40
CA ILE A 192 -4.43 -1.29 -17.15
C ILE A 192 -5.69 -2.17 -17.12
N ARG A 193 -5.84 -3.09 -18.09
CA ARG A 193 -6.96 -4.05 -18.11
C ARG A 193 -6.97 -4.93 -16.87
N SER A 194 -5.81 -5.40 -16.41
CA SER A 194 -5.67 -6.20 -15.20
C SER A 194 -6.04 -5.44 -13.93
N ALA A 195 -5.62 -4.17 -13.80
CA ALA A 195 -6.01 -3.29 -12.70
C ALA A 195 -7.53 -3.00 -12.70
N ILE A 196 -8.10 -2.69 -13.87
CA ILE A 196 -9.55 -2.49 -14.03
C ILE A 196 -10.30 -3.76 -13.66
N LEU A 197 -9.83 -4.93 -14.09
CA LEU A 197 -10.46 -6.20 -13.75
C LEU A 197 -10.39 -6.49 -12.25
N LEU A 198 -9.24 -6.23 -11.59
CA LEU A 198 -9.11 -6.35 -10.14
C LEU A 198 -10.07 -5.39 -9.40
N GLY A 199 -10.18 -4.15 -9.89
CA GLY A 199 -11.13 -3.17 -9.38
C GLY A 199 -12.59 -3.59 -9.59
N LEU A 200 -12.92 -4.18 -10.74
CA LEU A 200 -14.25 -4.71 -11.04
C LEU A 200 -14.61 -5.84 -10.08
N ILE A 201 -13.74 -6.84 -9.89
CA ILE A 201 -14.04 -7.96 -8.99
C ILE A 201 -14.14 -7.53 -7.52
N GLY A 202 -13.33 -6.56 -7.09
CA GLY A 202 -13.25 -6.12 -5.69
C GLY A 202 -14.20 -4.99 -5.29
N PHE A 203 -14.39 -3.98 -6.12
CA PHE A 203 -15.21 -2.80 -5.77
C PHE A 203 -16.62 -2.84 -6.36
N VAL A 204 -16.86 -3.59 -7.43
CA VAL A 204 -18.17 -3.65 -8.10
C VAL A 204 -18.88 -4.96 -7.83
N ILE A 205 -18.22 -6.09 -8.07
CA ILE A 205 -18.86 -7.41 -7.97
C ILE A 205 -18.97 -7.85 -6.50
N TYR A 206 -17.89 -7.75 -5.71
CA TYR A 206 -17.88 -8.22 -4.33
C TYR A 206 -19.04 -7.67 -3.46
N PRO A 207 -19.36 -6.36 -3.47
CA PRO A 207 -20.47 -5.83 -2.68
C PRO A 207 -21.85 -6.36 -3.10
N LEU A 208 -22.00 -6.89 -4.31
CA LEU A 208 -23.26 -7.46 -4.82
C LEU A 208 -23.43 -8.94 -4.41
N ILE A 209 -22.37 -9.59 -3.94
CA ILE A 209 -22.39 -11.02 -3.63
C ILE A 209 -22.97 -11.23 -2.23
N PRO A 210 -24.04 -12.04 -2.10
CA PRO A 210 -24.68 -12.27 -0.83
C PRO A 210 -23.74 -13.03 0.12
N ASP A 211 -23.60 -12.53 1.34
CA ASP A 211 -22.86 -13.20 2.42
C ASP A 211 -23.76 -14.22 3.13
N LYS A 212 -24.06 -15.30 2.42
CA LYS A 212 -24.80 -16.45 2.96
C LYS A 212 -24.49 -17.69 2.15
N TYR A 213 -24.51 -18.84 2.83
CA TYR A 213 -24.51 -20.13 2.15
C TYR A 213 -25.74 -20.25 1.25
N ILE A 214 -25.50 -20.57 -0.01
CA ILE A 214 -26.58 -20.70 -1.02
C ILE A 214 -27.13 -22.14 -1.10
N ASP A 215 -26.44 -23.09 -0.48
CA ASP A 215 -26.80 -24.50 -0.50
C ASP A 215 -27.30 -24.99 0.87
N PRO A 216 -28.30 -25.91 0.92
CA PRO A 216 -28.82 -26.45 2.17
C PRO A 216 -27.78 -27.16 3.03
N TRP A 217 -26.72 -27.66 2.40
CA TRP A 217 -25.65 -28.38 3.07
C TRP A 217 -24.55 -27.46 3.59
N GLN A 218 -24.65 -26.12 3.49
CA GLN A 218 -23.61 -25.18 3.92
C GLN A 218 -22.19 -25.51 3.39
N LEU A 219 -22.10 -25.88 2.12
CA LEU A 219 -20.86 -26.23 1.43
C LEU A 219 -20.20 -25.02 0.79
N PHE A 220 -20.98 -24.02 0.37
CA PHE A 220 -20.48 -22.91 -0.45
C PHE A 220 -21.08 -21.57 -0.03
N ASN A 221 -20.21 -20.67 0.45
CA ASN A 221 -20.51 -19.25 0.62
C ASN A 221 -19.86 -18.47 -0.55
N PRO A 222 -20.66 -17.84 -1.43
CA PRO A 222 -20.16 -17.05 -2.53
C PRO A 222 -19.24 -15.90 -2.09
N ASN A 223 -19.53 -15.22 -0.97
CA ASN A 223 -18.77 -14.06 -0.51
C ASN A 223 -17.33 -14.46 -0.13
N ASP A 224 -17.21 -15.52 0.66
CA ASP A 224 -15.94 -16.11 1.08
C ASP A 224 -15.08 -16.56 -0.09
N ALA A 225 -15.68 -17.26 -1.05
CA ALA A 225 -14.98 -17.67 -2.24
C ALA A 225 -14.49 -16.48 -3.06
N TRP A 226 -15.29 -15.41 -3.11
CA TRP A 226 -14.90 -14.19 -3.80
C TRP A 226 -13.77 -13.43 -3.10
N LEU A 227 -13.76 -13.39 -1.76
CA LEU A 227 -12.64 -12.84 -1.00
C LEU A 227 -11.34 -13.62 -1.25
N GLY A 228 -11.41 -14.95 -1.29
CA GLY A 228 -10.28 -15.80 -1.69
C GLY A 228 -9.74 -15.44 -3.07
N ILE A 229 -10.63 -15.25 -4.04
CA ILE A 229 -10.28 -14.84 -5.41
C ILE A 229 -9.61 -13.46 -5.41
N ILE A 230 -10.18 -12.48 -4.70
CA ILE A 230 -9.63 -11.12 -4.61
C ILE A 230 -8.25 -11.14 -3.95
N ALA A 231 -8.06 -11.89 -2.87
CA ALA A 231 -6.77 -12.01 -2.20
C ALA A 231 -5.70 -12.59 -3.12
N ILE A 232 -5.98 -13.71 -3.79
CA ILE A 232 -5.02 -14.37 -4.70
C ILE A 232 -4.71 -13.46 -5.90
N ALA A 233 -5.74 -12.84 -6.51
CA ALA A 233 -5.55 -11.92 -7.62
C ALA A 233 -4.76 -10.67 -7.20
N GLY A 234 -5.11 -10.08 -6.06
CA GLY A 234 -4.46 -8.90 -5.49
C GLY A 234 -2.99 -9.16 -5.18
N ILE A 235 -2.67 -10.27 -4.51
CA ILE A 235 -1.28 -10.68 -4.27
C ILE A 235 -0.54 -10.89 -5.60
N GLY A 236 -1.16 -11.56 -6.58
CA GLY A 236 -0.57 -11.78 -7.89
C GLY A 236 -0.27 -10.48 -8.65
N PHE A 237 -1.16 -9.49 -8.57
CA PHE A 237 -0.97 -8.18 -9.20
C PHE A 237 0.02 -7.31 -8.48
N ALA A 238 -0.07 -7.23 -7.15
CA ALA A 238 0.91 -6.52 -6.33
C ALA A 238 2.32 -7.05 -6.60
N ASN A 239 2.46 -8.38 -6.66
CA ASN A 239 3.73 -9.00 -6.98
C ASN A 239 4.22 -8.67 -8.39
N TYR A 240 3.34 -8.61 -9.39
CA TYR A 240 3.75 -8.21 -10.73
C TYR A 240 4.18 -6.76 -10.83
N VAL A 241 3.52 -5.87 -10.09
CA VAL A 241 3.97 -4.49 -9.95
C VAL A 241 5.36 -4.47 -9.31
N LEU A 242 5.61 -5.27 -8.27
CA LEU A 242 6.94 -5.42 -7.67
C LEU A 242 7.97 -5.97 -8.67
N LEU A 243 7.64 -7.05 -9.39
CA LEU A 243 8.46 -7.59 -10.48
C LEU A 243 8.82 -6.50 -11.44
N ARG A 244 7.85 -5.72 -11.90
CA ARG A 244 8.11 -4.67 -12.88
C ARG A 244 9.03 -3.58 -12.31
N MET A 245 8.79 -3.14 -11.09
CA MET A 245 9.61 -2.13 -10.41
C MET A 245 11.04 -2.62 -10.17
N PHE A 246 11.22 -3.94 -9.99
CA PHE A 246 12.50 -4.56 -9.64
C PHE A 246 13.07 -5.50 -10.73
N SER A 247 12.46 -5.56 -11.92
CA SER A 247 12.77 -6.56 -12.98
C SER A 247 14.18 -6.39 -13.53
N THR A 248 14.67 -5.15 -13.50
CA THR A 248 16.03 -4.80 -13.89
C THR A 248 17.10 -5.28 -12.91
N LYS A 249 16.73 -5.84 -11.75
CA LYS A 249 17.65 -6.22 -10.66
C LYS A 249 18.11 -7.68 -10.67
N GLY A 250 17.84 -8.44 -11.73
CA GLY A 250 18.51 -9.72 -12.00
C GLY A 250 17.71 -10.99 -11.71
N LEU A 251 18.32 -12.13 -12.04
CA LEU A 251 17.70 -13.46 -12.13
C LEU A 251 17.15 -13.98 -10.79
N TYR A 252 17.77 -13.60 -9.66
CA TYR A 252 17.34 -14.02 -8.32
C TYR A 252 16.05 -13.34 -7.84
N LEU A 253 15.91 -12.01 -8.03
CA LEU A 253 14.66 -11.32 -7.70
C LEU A 253 13.51 -11.81 -8.57
N SER A 254 13.81 -12.13 -9.82
CA SER A 254 12.88 -12.80 -10.73
C SER A 254 12.34 -14.12 -10.16
N ALA A 255 13.19 -14.94 -9.52
CA ALA A 255 12.75 -16.16 -8.85
C ALA A 255 11.88 -15.91 -7.62
N ILE A 256 12.25 -14.96 -6.75
CA ILE A 256 11.46 -14.60 -5.56
C ILE A 256 10.08 -14.15 -6.00
N PHE A 257 10.02 -13.10 -6.81
CA PHE A 257 8.72 -12.54 -7.14
C PHE A 257 7.93 -13.47 -8.08
N GLY A 258 8.56 -14.20 -9.00
CA GLY A 258 7.86 -15.23 -9.76
C GLY A 258 7.18 -16.28 -8.84
N GLY A 259 7.89 -16.75 -7.83
CA GLY A 259 7.38 -17.72 -6.84
C GLY A 259 6.20 -17.22 -6.01
N LEU A 260 6.16 -15.91 -5.70
CA LEU A 260 5.04 -15.25 -5.03
C LEU A 260 3.75 -15.29 -5.88
N VAL A 261 3.83 -15.42 -7.20
CA VAL A 261 2.64 -15.60 -8.06
C VAL A 261 2.37 -17.09 -8.27
N ASN A 262 3.34 -17.80 -8.87
CA ASN A 262 3.20 -19.19 -9.24
C ASN A 262 4.59 -19.84 -9.30
N SER A 263 4.86 -20.72 -8.35
CA SER A 263 6.14 -21.43 -8.24
C SER A 263 6.39 -22.34 -9.44
N SER A 264 5.41 -23.15 -9.83
CA SER A 264 5.52 -24.10 -10.94
C SER A 264 5.84 -23.42 -12.28
N ALA A 265 5.11 -22.35 -12.60
CA ALA A 265 5.33 -21.58 -13.83
C ALA A 265 6.69 -20.88 -13.82
N THR A 266 7.09 -20.35 -12.67
CA THR A 266 8.38 -19.66 -12.50
C THR A 266 9.55 -20.63 -12.63
N VAL A 267 9.47 -21.81 -12.01
CA VAL A 267 10.50 -22.86 -12.14
C VAL A 267 10.60 -23.34 -13.59
N ALA A 268 9.47 -23.53 -14.28
CA ALA A 268 9.46 -23.93 -15.69
C ALA A 268 10.15 -22.88 -16.58
N GLU A 269 9.78 -21.61 -16.42
CA GLU A 269 10.30 -20.51 -17.24
C GLU A 269 11.78 -20.23 -16.95
N LEU A 270 12.16 -20.13 -15.67
CA LEU A 270 13.55 -19.92 -15.27
C LEU A 270 14.42 -21.14 -15.63
N GLY A 271 13.88 -22.35 -15.52
CA GLY A 271 14.55 -23.57 -15.95
C GLY A 271 14.84 -23.57 -17.44
N ALA A 272 13.84 -23.25 -18.27
CA ALA A 272 13.98 -23.28 -19.72
C ALA A 272 14.99 -22.23 -20.18
N ARG A 273 14.94 -21.03 -19.58
CA ARG A 273 15.89 -19.96 -19.85
C ARG A 273 17.30 -20.28 -19.34
N ALA A 274 17.44 -20.85 -18.15
CA ALA A 274 18.74 -21.26 -17.61
C ALA A 274 19.39 -22.33 -18.50
N GLN A 275 18.59 -23.27 -19.03
CA GLN A 275 19.06 -24.26 -20.00
C GLN A 275 19.48 -23.60 -21.33
N ALA A 276 18.67 -22.70 -21.87
CA ALA A 276 18.94 -22.02 -23.14
C ALA A 276 20.17 -21.09 -23.09
N THR A 277 20.47 -20.51 -21.93
CA THR A 277 21.59 -19.56 -21.74
C THR A 277 22.86 -20.22 -21.21
N GLY A 278 22.91 -21.56 -21.11
CA GLY A 278 24.05 -22.29 -20.56
C GLY A 278 24.26 -22.10 -19.06
N GLN A 279 23.29 -21.51 -18.35
CA GLN A 279 23.32 -21.24 -16.91
C GLN A 279 22.54 -22.27 -16.09
N ALA A 280 22.40 -23.51 -16.59
CA ALA A 280 21.62 -24.58 -15.94
C ALA A 280 22.02 -24.79 -14.47
N GLY A 281 23.29 -24.57 -14.10
CA GLY A 281 23.75 -24.66 -12.72
C GLY A 281 23.12 -23.67 -11.73
N LYS A 282 22.50 -22.57 -12.20
CA LYS A 282 21.79 -21.60 -11.35
C LYS A 282 20.38 -22.07 -10.98
N ILE A 283 19.82 -23.08 -11.68
CA ILE A 283 18.43 -23.50 -11.47
C ILE A 283 18.17 -23.98 -10.04
N LYS A 284 19.17 -24.56 -9.37
CA LYS A 284 19.06 -25.03 -7.98
C LYS A 284 18.66 -23.89 -7.04
N THR A 285 19.48 -22.84 -7.04
CA THR A 285 19.25 -21.64 -6.24
C THR A 285 17.93 -20.96 -6.63
N LEU A 286 17.63 -20.84 -7.92
CA LEU A 286 16.39 -20.20 -8.39
C LEU A 286 15.14 -20.98 -7.98
N SER A 287 15.14 -22.31 -8.06
CA SER A 287 14.02 -23.15 -7.67
C SER A 287 13.78 -23.11 -6.15
N LEU A 288 14.84 -23.13 -5.35
CA LEU A 288 14.71 -22.99 -3.89
C LEU A 288 14.20 -21.59 -3.52
N LEU A 289 14.70 -20.54 -4.15
CA LEU A 289 14.27 -19.17 -3.90
C LEU A 289 12.81 -18.92 -4.34
N THR A 290 12.37 -19.58 -5.41
CA THR A 290 10.97 -19.61 -5.84
C THR A 290 10.08 -20.34 -4.81
N THR A 291 10.63 -21.37 -4.17
CA THR A 291 9.94 -22.14 -3.13
C THR A 291 9.79 -21.33 -1.83
N GLU A 292 10.84 -20.59 -1.44
CA GLU A 292 10.79 -19.63 -0.31
C GLU A 292 9.69 -18.57 -0.49
N ALA A 293 9.63 -17.99 -1.69
CA ALA A 293 8.60 -17.03 -2.03
C ALA A 293 7.19 -17.61 -1.93
N MET A 294 6.99 -18.85 -2.37
CA MET A 294 5.72 -19.56 -2.23
C MET A 294 5.35 -19.81 -0.76
N PHE A 295 6.32 -20.17 0.09
CA PHE A 295 6.13 -20.33 1.53
C PHE A 295 5.70 -19.02 2.20
N ALA A 296 6.39 -17.93 1.92
CA ALA A 296 6.04 -16.60 2.40
C ALA A 296 4.62 -16.19 1.97
N ARG A 297 4.27 -16.44 0.69
CA ARG A 297 2.91 -16.20 0.17
C ARG A 297 1.85 -16.99 0.92
N ASN A 298 2.08 -18.27 1.16
CA ASN A 298 1.10 -19.13 1.82
C ASN A 298 0.93 -18.73 3.29
N LEU A 299 2.00 -18.35 4.00
CA LEU A 299 1.90 -17.77 5.34
C LEU A 299 1.09 -16.47 5.35
N LEU A 300 1.28 -15.59 4.36
CA LEU A 300 0.51 -14.36 4.22
C LEU A 300 -0.98 -14.65 4.00
N LEU A 301 -1.31 -15.64 3.16
CA LEU A 301 -2.71 -16.06 2.94
C LEU A 301 -3.34 -16.57 4.24
N ILE A 302 -2.63 -17.38 5.03
CA ILE A 302 -3.14 -17.85 6.32
C ILE A 302 -3.39 -16.68 7.26
N LEU A 303 -2.41 -15.77 7.37
CA LEU A 303 -2.52 -14.59 8.22
C LEU A 303 -3.73 -13.71 7.85
N LEU A 304 -4.01 -13.56 6.55
CA LEU A 304 -5.12 -12.73 6.06
C LEU A 304 -6.50 -13.30 6.42
N PHE A 305 -6.66 -14.62 6.40
CA PHE A 305 -7.97 -15.27 6.59
C PHE A 305 -8.16 -15.85 7.99
N SER A 306 -7.11 -16.28 8.67
CA SER A 306 -7.19 -16.89 10.00
C SER A 306 -5.88 -16.74 10.77
N GLU A 307 -5.75 -15.66 11.55
CA GLU A 307 -4.54 -15.38 12.34
C GLU A 307 -4.15 -16.55 13.27
N LYS A 308 -5.14 -17.19 13.91
CA LYS A 308 -4.91 -18.36 14.79
C LYS A 308 -4.28 -19.55 14.07
N SER A 309 -4.55 -19.70 12.77
CA SER A 309 -4.02 -20.79 11.95
C SER A 309 -2.52 -20.60 11.65
N LEU A 310 -2.00 -19.39 11.84
CA LEU A 310 -0.59 -19.08 11.59
C LEU A 310 0.34 -19.89 12.48
N ALA A 311 0.02 -20.07 13.76
CA ALA A 311 0.89 -20.76 14.70
C ALA A 311 1.20 -22.21 14.28
N ALA A 312 0.23 -22.93 13.72
CA ALA A 312 0.40 -24.30 13.24
C ALA A 312 1.18 -24.39 11.92
N ALA A 313 1.16 -23.34 11.09
CA ALA A 313 1.89 -23.31 9.83
C ALA A 313 3.28 -22.70 9.94
N LEU A 314 3.48 -21.78 10.89
CA LEU A 314 4.68 -20.96 10.99
C LEU A 314 5.92 -21.82 11.27
N LEU A 315 5.89 -22.68 12.29
CA LEU A 315 7.05 -23.49 12.66
C LEU A 315 7.46 -24.46 11.53
N PRO A 316 6.56 -25.28 10.94
CA PRO A 316 6.96 -26.17 9.85
C PRO A 316 7.47 -25.41 8.62
N ILE A 317 6.81 -24.32 8.22
CA ILE A 317 7.25 -23.53 7.07
C ILE A 317 8.60 -22.86 7.34
N LEU A 318 8.84 -22.32 8.54
CA LEU A 318 10.13 -21.76 8.91
C LEU A 318 11.25 -22.81 8.89
N VAL A 319 11.00 -24.01 9.40
CA VAL A 319 11.99 -25.11 9.35
C VAL A 319 12.32 -25.47 7.90
N MET A 320 11.31 -25.57 7.03
CA MET A 320 11.51 -25.81 5.60
C MET A 320 12.31 -24.69 4.94
N SER A 321 11.98 -23.43 5.25
CA SER A 321 12.70 -22.25 4.78
C SER A 321 14.15 -22.20 5.27
N LEU A 322 14.43 -22.61 6.50
CA LEU A 322 15.80 -22.66 7.01
C LEU A 322 16.63 -23.72 6.27
N VAL A 323 16.04 -24.89 5.98
CA VAL A 323 16.72 -25.95 5.21
C VAL A 323 16.96 -25.49 3.77
N ALA A 324 15.96 -24.92 3.09
CA ALA A 324 16.14 -24.38 1.74
C ALA A 324 17.15 -23.22 1.71
N GLY A 325 17.10 -22.31 2.68
CA GLY A 325 18.07 -21.24 2.89
C GLY A 325 19.50 -21.75 3.12
N PHE A 326 19.67 -22.84 3.88
CA PHE A 326 20.98 -23.48 4.08
C PHE A 326 21.56 -23.99 2.75
N TRP A 327 20.75 -24.66 1.92
CA TRP A 327 21.18 -25.13 0.60
C TRP A 327 21.54 -23.97 -0.33
N ILE A 328 20.72 -22.92 -0.36
CA ILE A 328 21.01 -21.68 -1.11
C ILE A 328 22.35 -21.07 -0.68
N TRP A 329 22.56 -20.93 0.63
CA TRP A 329 23.79 -20.37 1.18
C TRP A 329 25.01 -21.21 0.79
N ARG A 330 24.93 -22.54 0.99
CA ARG A 330 26.01 -23.48 0.66
C ARG A 330 26.36 -23.47 -0.83
N ASP A 331 25.36 -23.41 -1.70
CA ASP A 331 25.55 -23.44 -3.15
C ASP A 331 26.14 -22.14 -3.71
N ASN A 332 25.81 -21.00 -3.09
CA ASN A 332 26.42 -19.71 -3.43
C ASN A 332 27.86 -19.58 -2.88
N PHE A 333 28.18 -20.22 -1.74
CA PHE A 333 29.52 -20.17 -1.15
C PHE A 333 30.58 -20.95 -1.96
N LYS A 334 30.17 -21.88 -2.83
CA LYS A 334 31.07 -22.73 -3.64
C LYS A 334 31.44 -22.15 -5.01
N LYS A 335 31.01 -20.93 -5.34
CA LYS A 335 31.29 -20.31 -6.65
C LYS A 335 32.17 -19.08 -6.52
N ASP A 336 33.27 -19.06 -7.27
CA ASP A 336 34.06 -17.87 -7.55
C ASP A 336 33.22 -16.86 -8.36
N THR A 337 33.28 -15.61 -7.91
CA THR A 337 32.45 -14.47 -8.29
C THR A 337 32.80 -13.88 -9.67
N THR A 338 32.73 -14.66 -10.75
CA THR A 338 33.24 -14.19 -12.07
C THR A 338 32.34 -14.39 -13.28
N THR A 339 31.01 -14.53 -13.12
CA THR A 339 30.09 -14.40 -14.26
C THR A 339 29.14 -13.22 -14.06
N GLU A 340 29.31 -12.18 -14.88
CA GLU A 340 28.36 -11.06 -14.98
C GLU A 340 26.95 -11.60 -15.16
N ASP A 341 26.09 -11.29 -14.19
CA ASP A 341 24.68 -11.62 -14.24
C ASP A 341 24.05 -10.81 -15.36
N ALA A 342 23.85 -11.44 -16.52
CA ALA A 342 23.01 -10.88 -17.57
C ALA A 342 21.69 -10.40 -16.95
N SER A 343 21.30 -9.16 -17.24
CA SER A 343 20.04 -8.57 -16.79
C SER A 343 18.88 -9.29 -17.48
N ILE A 344 18.45 -10.41 -16.90
CA ILE A 344 17.41 -11.26 -17.45
C ILE A 344 16.07 -10.81 -16.86
N SER A 345 15.27 -10.12 -17.66
CA SER A 345 13.88 -9.82 -17.33
C SER A 345 13.01 -11.04 -17.61
N LEU A 346 12.33 -11.56 -16.58
CA LEU A 346 11.21 -12.48 -16.77
C LEU A 346 10.14 -11.79 -17.64
N ALA A 347 9.85 -12.37 -18.81
CA ALA A 347 8.68 -11.96 -19.59
C ALA A 347 7.48 -12.71 -19.03
N LEU A 348 7.01 -12.29 -17.85
CA LEU A 348 5.79 -12.83 -17.28
C LEU A 348 4.61 -12.18 -17.98
N ASP A 349 3.80 -13.02 -18.63
CA ASP A 349 2.48 -12.65 -19.13
C ASP A 349 1.63 -12.09 -17.97
N SER A 350 0.73 -11.15 -18.27
CA SER A 350 0.01 -10.41 -17.23
C SER A 350 -0.61 -11.36 -16.20
N PRO A 351 -0.43 -11.14 -14.88
CA PRO A 351 -0.77 -12.12 -13.85
C PRO A 351 -2.28 -12.22 -13.66
N ILE A 352 -2.99 -11.11 -13.86
CA ILE A 352 -4.45 -11.08 -13.80
C ILE A 352 -4.97 -11.07 -15.24
N SER A 353 -5.32 -12.26 -15.72
CA SER A 353 -6.28 -12.40 -16.81
C SER A 353 -7.58 -12.94 -16.24
N LEU A 354 -8.71 -12.60 -16.88
CA LEU A 354 -10.02 -13.12 -16.48
C LEU A 354 -10.01 -14.65 -16.40
N LYS A 355 -9.30 -15.31 -17.33
CA LYS A 355 -9.10 -16.76 -17.32
C LYS A 355 -8.39 -17.24 -16.07
N LYS A 356 -7.25 -16.63 -15.69
CA LYS A 356 -6.49 -17.02 -14.48
C LYS A 356 -7.32 -16.82 -13.21
N VAL A 357 -7.98 -15.68 -13.07
CA VAL A 357 -8.86 -15.36 -11.92
C VAL A 357 -9.97 -16.40 -11.79
N LEU A 358 -10.65 -16.70 -12.90
CA LEU A 358 -11.75 -17.67 -12.92
C LEU A 358 -11.25 -19.10 -12.65
N SER A 359 -10.07 -19.48 -13.16
CA SER A 359 -9.47 -20.78 -12.87
C SER A 359 -9.08 -20.93 -11.40
N PHE A 360 -8.45 -19.92 -10.79
CA PHE A 360 -8.11 -19.95 -9.36
C PHE A 360 -9.36 -19.94 -8.47
N GLY A 361 -10.38 -19.19 -8.87
CA GLY A 361 -11.68 -19.19 -8.20
C GLY A 361 -12.39 -20.53 -8.29
N LEU A 362 -12.45 -21.13 -9.47
CA LEU A 362 -13.03 -22.46 -9.65
C LEU A 362 -12.30 -23.52 -8.81
N LEU A 363 -10.96 -23.48 -8.81
CA LEU A 363 -10.17 -24.40 -8.00
C LEU A 363 -10.40 -24.19 -6.49
N PHE A 364 -10.50 -22.93 -6.05
CA PHE A 364 -10.87 -22.61 -4.68
C PHE A 364 -12.22 -23.22 -4.31
N ILE A 365 -13.24 -23.05 -5.17
CA ILE A 365 -14.59 -23.60 -4.96
C ILE A 365 -14.54 -25.13 -4.86
N ILE A 366 -13.83 -25.79 -5.77
CA ILE A 366 -13.66 -27.25 -5.77
C ILE A 366 -13.01 -27.71 -4.46
N VAL A 367 -11.96 -27.04 -4.02
CA VAL A 367 -11.27 -27.36 -2.77
C VAL A 367 -12.17 -27.11 -1.57
N GLN A 368 -12.95 -26.02 -1.54
CA GLN A 368 -13.84 -25.70 -0.43
C GLN A 368 -14.98 -26.73 -0.32
N ILE A 369 -15.63 -27.05 -1.44
CA ILE A 369 -16.72 -28.04 -1.49
C ILE A 369 -16.17 -29.43 -1.15
N GLY A 370 -15.11 -29.86 -1.84
CA GLY A 370 -14.47 -31.16 -1.63
C GLY A 370 -13.91 -31.30 -0.22
N GLY A 371 -13.26 -30.26 0.29
CA GLY A 371 -12.72 -30.18 1.64
C GLY A 371 -13.82 -30.30 2.68
N THR A 372 -14.92 -29.57 2.54
CA THR A 372 -16.07 -29.64 3.46
C THR A 372 -16.70 -31.04 3.43
N LEU A 373 -16.91 -31.62 2.25
CA LEU A 373 -17.51 -32.94 2.10
C LEU A 373 -16.62 -34.04 2.69
N LEU A 374 -15.33 -34.04 2.35
CA LEU A 374 -14.37 -35.00 2.89
C LEU A 374 -14.16 -34.81 4.39
N THR A 375 -14.26 -33.59 4.91
CA THR A 375 -14.24 -33.36 6.37
C THR A 375 -15.42 -34.01 7.06
N ARG A 376 -16.61 -33.97 6.47
CA ARG A 376 -17.80 -34.61 7.07
C ARG A 376 -17.70 -36.13 7.10
N ILE A 377 -17.11 -36.73 6.08
CA ILE A 377 -17.02 -38.18 5.94
C ILE A 377 -15.82 -38.74 6.71
N PHE A 378 -14.66 -38.08 6.61
CA PHE A 378 -13.37 -38.59 7.08
C PHE A 378 -12.73 -37.72 8.19
N GLY A 379 -13.44 -36.70 8.70
CA GLY A 379 -12.91 -35.78 9.70
C GLY A 379 -11.70 -35.00 9.19
N SER A 380 -10.76 -34.70 10.09
CA SER A 380 -9.53 -33.95 9.76
C SER A 380 -8.69 -34.59 8.65
N TYR A 381 -8.75 -35.91 8.47
CA TYR A 381 -8.02 -36.59 7.39
C TYR A 381 -8.56 -36.23 6.00
N GLY A 382 -9.86 -35.96 5.88
CA GLY A 382 -10.49 -35.58 4.62
C GLY A 382 -10.01 -34.24 4.09
N ILE A 383 -9.94 -33.22 4.95
CA ILE A 383 -9.41 -31.92 4.56
C ILE A 383 -7.91 -31.94 4.33
N LEU A 384 -7.14 -32.75 5.08
CA LEU A 384 -5.70 -32.93 4.81
C LEU A 384 -5.48 -33.56 3.43
N ALA A 385 -6.25 -34.59 3.06
CA ALA A 385 -6.18 -35.16 1.72
C ALA A 385 -6.51 -34.12 0.64
N THR A 386 -7.54 -33.30 0.86
CA THR A 386 -7.90 -32.19 -0.03
C THR A 386 -6.76 -31.17 -0.12
N GLY A 387 -6.10 -30.90 1.01
CA GLY A 387 -4.91 -30.06 1.12
C GLY A 387 -3.76 -30.53 0.24
N PHE A 388 -3.46 -31.82 0.29
CA PHE A 388 -2.41 -32.42 -0.52
C PHE A 388 -2.75 -32.37 -2.02
N PHE A 389 -3.89 -32.92 -2.43
CA PHE A 389 -4.26 -32.98 -3.85
C PHE A 389 -4.54 -31.60 -4.44
N GLY A 390 -5.19 -30.71 -3.69
CA GLY A 390 -5.40 -29.32 -4.08
C GLY A 390 -4.07 -28.58 -4.23
N GLY A 391 -3.13 -28.80 -3.32
CA GLY A 391 -1.79 -28.20 -3.36
C GLY A 391 -0.95 -28.60 -4.57
N LEU A 392 -1.17 -29.80 -5.13
CA LEU A 392 -0.53 -30.21 -6.40
C LEU A 392 -0.95 -29.33 -7.57
N VAL A 393 -2.16 -28.74 -7.51
CA VAL A 393 -2.68 -27.85 -8.55
C VAL A 393 -2.39 -26.39 -8.22
N SER A 394 -2.72 -25.96 -6.99
CA SER A 394 -2.47 -24.60 -6.50
C SER A 394 -2.42 -24.56 -4.97
N SER A 395 -1.20 -24.44 -4.43
CA SER A 395 -1.03 -24.22 -2.99
C SER A 395 -1.68 -22.93 -2.48
N ALA A 396 -1.78 -21.88 -3.31
CA ALA A 396 -2.45 -20.63 -2.94
C ALA A 396 -3.95 -20.82 -2.71
N SER A 397 -4.64 -21.39 -3.71
CA SER A 397 -6.09 -21.60 -3.67
C SER A 397 -6.46 -22.54 -2.53
N THR A 398 -5.67 -23.59 -2.32
CA THR A 398 -5.93 -24.56 -1.25
C THR A 398 -5.65 -24.01 0.13
N THR A 399 -4.58 -23.24 0.30
CA THR A 399 -4.27 -22.55 1.57
C THR A 399 -5.35 -21.55 1.92
N ALA A 400 -5.77 -20.72 0.96
CA ALA A 400 -6.84 -19.75 1.17
C ALA A 400 -8.15 -20.46 1.54
N ALA A 401 -8.54 -21.52 0.82
CA ALA A 401 -9.78 -22.26 1.11
C ALA A 401 -9.78 -22.85 2.52
N ALA A 402 -8.67 -23.45 2.96
CA ALA A 402 -8.56 -23.99 4.31
C ALA A 402 -8.60 -22.90 5.38
N ALA A 403 -7.90 -21.78 5.17
CA ALA A 403 -7.91 -20.66 6.11
C ALA A 403 -9.31 -20.01 6.22
N THR A 404 -10.03 -19.88 5.11
CA THR A 404 -11.44 -19.44 5.10
C THR A 404 -12.36 -20.44 5.80
N MET A 405 -12.15 -21.75 5.65
CA MET A 405 -12.93 -22.74 6.41
C MET A 405 -12.67 -22.64 7.92
N ALA A 406 -11.45 -22.28 8.35
CA ALA A 406 -11.15 -22.03 9.75
C ALA A 406 -11.74 -20.71 10.28
N SER A 407 -11.87 -19.67 9.45
CA SER A 407 -12.50 -18.41 9.87
C SER A 407 -14.00 -18.55 10.15
N HIS A 408 -14.64 -19.59 9.60
CA HIS A 408 -16.05 -19.93 9.79
C HIS A 408 -16.27 -21.12 10.73
N ASP A 409 -15.26 -21.47 11.54
CA ASP A 409 -15.29 -22.57 12.51
C ASP A 409 -15.69 -23.94 11.91
N LYS A 410 -15.52 -24.13 10.60
CA LYS A 410 -15.80 -25.43 9.93
C LYS A 410 -14.69 -26.44 10.17
N ILE A 411 -13.47 -25.95 10.38
CA ILE A 411 -12.30 -26.72 10.78
C ILE A 411 -11.52 -25.95 11.86
N THR A 412 -10.79 -26.66 12.70
CA THR A 412 -9.90 -26.03 13.68
C THR A 412 -8.76 -25.29 13.00
N ALA A 413 -8.30 -24.17 13.57
CA ALA A 413 -7.17 -23.39 13.07
C ALA A 413 -5.89 -24.22 12.87
N ALA A 414 -5.60 -25.16 13.78
CA ALA A 414 -4.46 -26.07 13.67
C ALA A 414 -4.50 -26.95 12.40
N VAL A 415 -5.69 -27.46 12.04
CA VAL A 415 -5.90 -28.26 10.83
C VAL A 415 -5.73 -27.39 9.58
N ALA A 416 -6.24 -26.15 9.57
CA ALA A 416 -6.02 -25.24 8.44
C ALA A 416 -4.54 -24.90 8.23
N GLY A 417 -3.79 -24.67 9.31
CA GLY A 417 -2.33 -24.51 9.24
C GLY A 417 -1.64 -25.75 8.68
N SER A 418 -2.03 -26.94 9.14
CA SER A 418 -1.51 -28.22 8.62
C SER A 418 -1.82 -28.42 7.13
N VAL A 419 -3.01 -28.03 6.68
CA VAL A 419 -3.40 -28.07 5.26
C VAL A 419 -2.50 -27.15 4.45
N ALA A 420 -2.22 -25.94 4.92
CA ALA A 420 -1.33 -25.02 4.21
C ALA A 420 0.11 -25.56 4.09
N VAL A 421 0.64 -26.19 5.13
CA VAL A 421 1.95 -26.87 5.10
C VAL A 421 1.92 -28.00 4.06
N LEU A 422 0.88 -28.85 4.11
CA LEU A 422 0.74 -29.99 3.21
C LEU A 422 0.56 -29.56 1.74
N SER A 423 -0.19 -28.50 1.50
CA SER A 423 -0.32 -27.89 0.18
C SER A 423 1.00 -27.31 -0.33
N SER A 424 1.80 -26.71 0.57
CA SER A 424 3.12 -26.19 0.25
C SER A 424 4.11 -27.31 -0.10
N LEU A 425 4.09 -28.42 0.66
CA LEU A 425 4.87 -29.63 0.37
C LEU A 425 4.49 -30.21 -0.99
N ALA A 426 3.19 -30.40 -1.24
CA ALA A 426 2.68 -30.93 -2.50
C ALA A 426 3.13 -30.07 -3.70
N SER A 427 2.99 -28.74 -3.60
CA SER A 427 3.43 -27.83 -4.65
C SER A 427 4.96 -27.82 -4.84
N THR A 428 5.73 -28.03 -3.77
CA THR A 428 7.20 -28.16 -3.88
C THR A 428 7.58 -29.43 -4.64
N ILE A 429 6.88 -30.54 -4.39
CA ILE A 429 7.08 -31.82 -5.11
C ILE A 429 6.79 -31.66 -6.61
N VAL A 430 5.77 -30.87 -6.98
CA VAL A 430 5.42 -30.60 -8.38
C VAL A 430 6.53 -29.90 -9.17
N ASN A 431 7.43 -29.17 -8.50
CA ASN A 431 8.58 -28.55 -9.18
C ASN A 431 9.57 -29.60 -9.72
N LEU A 432 9.69 -30.78 -9.10
CA LEU A 432 10.61 -31.85 -9.52
C LEU A 432 10.37 -32.33 -10.95
N PRO A 433 9.17 -32.81 -11.33
CA PRO A 433 8.92 -33.28 -12.70
C PRO A 433 9.06 -32.16 -13.74
N ILE A 434 8.80 -30.91 -13.37
CA ILE A 434 9.02 -29.74 -14.25
C ILE A 434 10.52 -29.61 -14.55
N ILE A 435 11.36 -29.59 -13.52
CA ILE A 435 12.81 -29.48 -13.66
C ILE A 435 13.38 -30.67 -14.46
N TRP A 436 12.90 -31.89 -14.19
CA TRP A 436 13.34 -33.10 -14.89
C TRP A 436 13.09 -33.04 -16.40
N ARG A 437 12.02 -32.37 -16.83
CA ARG A 437 11.69 -32.18 -18.26
C ARG A 437 12.49 -31.06 -18.89
N THR A 438 12.83 -30.03 -18.13
CA THR A 438 13.42 -28.80 -18.65
C THR A 438 14.95 -28.81 -18.66
N ILE A 439 15.60 -29.42 -17.66
CA ILE A 439 17.05 -29.43 -17.51
C ILE A 439 17.65 -30.73 -18.05
N SER A 440 18.61 -30.62 -18.96
CA SER A 440 19.24 -31.79 -19.59
C SER A 440 20.30 -32.46 -18.70
N ASP A 441 20.99 -31.69 -17.86
CA ASP A 441 22.04 -32.18 -16.97
C ASP A 441 21.46 -32.99 -15.79
N LYS A 442 21.68 -34.30 -15.83
CA LYS A 442 21.17 -35.23 -14.81
C LYS A 442 21.85 -35.07 -13.44
N THR A 443 23.05 -34.52 -13.37
CA THR A 443 23.76 -34.28 -12.10
C THR A 443 23.12 -33.14 -11.34
N ILE A 444 22.80 -32.04 -12.05
CA ILE A 444 22.09 -30.89 -11.48
C ILE A 444 20.70 -31.34 -11.00
N VAL A 445 19.97 -32.09 -11.83
CA VAL A 445 18.64 -32.60 -11.50
C VAL A 445 18.67 -33.51 -10.26
N LYS A 446 19.62 -34.47 -10.17
CA LYS A 446 19.75 -35.35 -9.00
C LYS A 446 20.06 -34.57 -7.73
N THR A 447 20.96 -33.60 -7.80
CA THR A 447 21.35 -32.77 -6.65
C THR A 447 20.17 -31.93 -6.16
N LEU A 448 19.45 -31.27 -7.07
CA LEU A 448 18.26 -30.48 -6.73
C LEU A 448 17.12 -31.36 -6.21
N THR A 449 16.97 -32.57 -6.75
CA THR A 449 16.00 -33.54 -6.24
C THR A 449 16.32 -33.90 -4.79
N PHE A 450 17.58 -34.14 -4.46
CA PHE A 450 18.01 -34.37 -3.08
C PHE A 450 17.71 -33.16 -2.18
N GLU A 451 18.05 -31.94 -2.62
CA GLU A 451 17.79 -30.70 -1.89
C GLU A 451 16.30 -30.53 -1.58
N ILE A 452 15.42 -30.68 -2.58
CA ILE A 452 13.97 -30.61 -2.40
C ILE A 452 13.45 -31.72 -1.49
N ILE A 453 13.96 -32.95 -1.60
CA ILE A 453 13.58 -34.05 -0.70
C ILE A 453 13.94 -33.71 0.76
N THR A 454 15.11 -33.11 1.01
CA THR A 454 15.46 -32.71 2.38
C THR A 454 14.53 -31.62 2.94
N VAL A 455 14.11 -30.67 2.10
CA VAL A 455 13.12 -29.63 2.49
C VAL A 455 11.77 -30.28 2.81
N VAL A 456 11.31 -31.20 1.95
CA VAL A 456 10.06 -31.95 2.17
C VAL A 456 10.13 -32.80 3.44
N ALA A 457 11.24 -33.52 3.65
CA ALA A 457 11.45 -34.35 4.83
C ALA A 457 11.48 -33.51 6.12
N ALA A 458 12.12 -32.34 6.08
CA ALA A 458 12.14 -31.40 7.20
C ALA A 458 10.73 -30.90 7.55
N GLY A 459 9.93 -30.55 6.54
CA GLY A 459 8.52 -30.15 6.74
C GLY A 459 7.67 -31.26 7.34
N VAL A 460 7.76 -32.49 6.81
CA VAL A 460 7.05 -33.65 7.37
C VAL A 460 7.48 -33.91 8.82
N THR A 461 8.77 -33.87 9.09
CA THR A 461 9.32 -34.06 10.45
C THR A 461 8.81 -32.99 11.40
N ALA A 462 8.81 -31.72 10.98
CA ALA A 462 8.31 -30.62 11.78
C ALA A 462 6.82 -30.76 12.11
N VAL A 463 5.99 -31.18 11.14
CA VAL A 463 4.56 -31.46 11.38
C VAL A 463 4.36 -32.61 12.35
N VAL A 464 5.14 -33.69 12.22
CA VAL A 464 5.06 -34.84 13.14
C VAL A 464 5.47 -34.44 14.55
N LEU A 465 6.56 -33.69 14.70
CA LEU A 465 7.01 -33.19 15.99
C LEU A 465 6.00 -32.23 16.61
N ASP A 466 5.46 -31.29 15.85
CA ASP A 466 4.44 -30.35 16.34
C ASP A 466 3.20 -31.10 16.85
N ARG A 467 2.80 -32.18 16.17
CA ARG A 467 1.67 -33.02 16.60
C ARG A 467 1.95 -33.83 17.86
N ILE A 468 3.20 -34.23 18.10
CA ILE A 468 3.62 -34.98 19.30
C ILE A 468 3.75 -34.04 20.50
N PHE A 469 4.34 -32.85 20.30
CA PHE A 469 4.70 -31.94 21.38
C PHE A 469 3.72 -30.77 21.56
N GLN A 470 2.69 -30.65 20.71
CA GLN A 470 1.65 -29.60 20.75
C GLN A 470 2.24 -28.17 20.83
N VAL A 471 3.39 -27.95 20.20
CA VAL A 471 4.14 -26.68 20.29
C VAL A 471 3.31 -25.53 19.75
N SER A 472 2.58 -25.76 18.67
CA SER A 472 1.64 -24.80 18.09
C SER A 472 0.48 -24.45 19.02
N GLU A 473 -0.09 -25.39 19.77
CA GLU A 473 -1.16 -25.11 20.74
C GLU A 473 -0.64 -24.28 21.92
N VAL A 474 0.57 -24.59 22.41
CA VAL A 474 1.24 -23.80 23.46
C VAL A 474 1.53 -22.37 22.98
N LEU A 475 1.97 -22.20 21.73
CA LEU A 475 2.16 -20.89 21.11
C LEU A 475 0.85 -20.11 20.97
N ILE A 476 -0.24 -20.76 20.52
CA ILE A 476 -1.56 -20.13 20.43
C ILE A 476 -2.02 -19.65 21.81
N SER A 477 -1.88 -20.48 22.86
CA SER A 477 -2.31 -20.16 24.23
C SER A 477 -1.49 -19.08 24.95
N ASN A 478 -0.29 -18.77 24.46
CA ASN A 478 0.57 -17.72 25.01
C ASN A 478 0.45 -16.38 24.25
N ILE A 479 -0.03 -16.41 23.00
CA ILE A 479 -0.19 -15.22 22.15
C ILE A 479 -1.61 -14.65 22.26
N TYR A 480 -2.62 -15.49 22.49
CA TYR A 480 -4.03 -15.13 22.71
C TYR A 480 -4.50 -15.66 24.06
#